data_AF-A0A7S2CF07-F1
#
_entry.id   AF-A0A7S2CF07-F1
#
_cell.length_a   1.000
_cell.length_b   1.000
_cell.length_c   1.000
_cell.angle_alpha   90.00
_cell.angle_beta   90.00
_cell.angle_gamma   90.00
#
_symmetry.space_group_name_H-M   'P 1'
#
loop_
_entity.id
_entity.type
_entity.pdbx_description
1 polymer ?
#
loop_
_entity_poly.entity_id
_entity_poly.type
_entity_poly.pdbx_seq_one_letter_code
_entity_poly.pdbx_strand_id
1 'polypeptide(L)'
;QVDIVPHTGVAVGWQRPGGAVEYFYGAGICAAPPGKAMPMQACEVIDFGRSMASEAQLSAFLSEISPKYTAAKYDLLHNNCNDFSDELARWLTGAGLPPRIKDVPRQAVASPQGHMLRSMF
;
A
#
# COMPACT_ATOMS: atom_id res chain seq x y z
N GLN A 1 7.58 3.75 21.38
CA GLN A 1 6.38 2.88 21.35
C GLN A 1 5.96 2.81 19.89
N VAL A 2 5.73 1.62 19.32
CA VAL A 2 5.15 1.51 17.98
C VAL A 2 3.70 1.13 18.18
N ASP A 3 2.83 2.13 18.15
CA ASP A 3 1.42 2.00 18.51
C ASP A 3 0.51 1.57 17.35
N ILE A 4 1.07 1.40 16.15
CA ILE A 4 0.30 1.18 14.92
C ILE A 4 1.04 0.18 14.02
N VAL A 5 0.30 -0.80 13.48
CA VAL A 5 0.70 -1.57 12.30
C VAL A 5 -0.08 -0.99 11.11
N PRO A 6 0.53 -0.10 10.30
CA PRO A 6 -0.21 0.63 9.29
C PRO A 6 -0.59 -0.29 8.12
N HIS A 7 -1.83 -0.15 7.67
CA HIS A 7 -2.29 -0.64 6.38
C HIS A 7 -2.52 0.55 5.46
N THR A 8 -2.06 0.46 4.22
CA THR A 8 -2.27 1.50 3.21
C THR A 8 -2.82 0.93 1.92
N GLY A 9 -3.63 1.75 1.25
CA GLY A 9 -4.04 1.61 -0.15
C GLY A 9 -3.84 2.92 -0.90
N VAL A 10 -3.86 2.87 -2.23
CA VAL A 10 -3.74 4.03 -3.11
C VAL A 10 -5.05 4.21 -3.88
N ALA A 11 -5.76 5.30 -3.59
CA ALA A 11 -6.96 5.69 -4.32
C ALA A 11 -6.60 6.54 -5.54
N VAL A 12 -7.06 6.13 -6.72
CA VAL A 12 -6.89 6.87 -7.98
C VAL A 12 -8.26 7.26 -8.50
N GLY A 13 -8.45 8.55 -8.77
CA GLY A 13 -9.66 9.10 -9.37
C GLY A 13 -9.56 9.21 -10.89
N TRP A 14 -10.55 8.66 -11.59
CA TRP A 14 -10.68 8.72 -13.05
C TRP A 14 -11.81 9.66 -13.49
N GLN A 15 -11.65 10.27 -14.66
CA GLN A 15 -12.64 11.18 -15.25
C GLN A 15 -13.81 10.41 -15.88
N ARG A 16 -14.50 9.61 -15.07
CA ARG A 16 -15.75 8.90 -15.41
C ARG A 16 -16.65 8.79 -14.17
N PRO A 17 -17.97 8.63 -14.33
CA PRO A 17 -18.87 8.41 -13.20
C PRO A 17 -18.42 7.21 -12.36
N GLY A 18 -18.32 7.37 -11.04
CA GLY A 18 -17.80 6.31 -10.15
C GLY A 18 -16.34 5.93 -10.43
N GLY A 19 -15.57 6.81 -11.04
CA GLY A 19 -14.22 6.54 -11.52
C GLY A 19 -13.15 6.44 -10.44
N ALA A 20 -13.46 6.38 -9.14
CA ALA A 20 -12.42 6.25 -8.13
C ALA A 20 -12.22 4.78 -7.74
N VAL A 21 -10.96 4.32 -7.72
CA VAL A 21 -10.59 2.95 -7.35
C VAL A 21 -9.42 3.00 -6.38
N GLU A 22 -9.55 2.27 -5.27
CA GLU A 22 -8.47 2.04 -4.31
C GLU A 22 -7.79 0.70 -4.58
N TYR A 23 -6.47 0.74 -4.74
CA TYR A 23 -5.62 -0.43 -4.94
C TYR A 23 -4.82 -0.70 -3.67
N PHE A 24 -4.75 -1.96 -3.25
CA PHE A 24 -4.02 -2.38 -2.06
C PHE A 24 -3.48 -3.80 -2.22
N TYR A 25 -2.55 -4.18 -1.35
CA TYR A 25 -1.99 -5.53 -1.37
C TYR A 25 -2.46 -6.34 -0.15
N GLY A 26 -3.19 -7.42 -0.43
CA GLY A 26 -3.58 -8.45 0.53
C GLY A 26 -2.98 -9.81 0.15
N ALA A 27 -3.81 -10.74 -0.31
CA ALA A 27 -3.36 -12.02 -0.89
C ALA A 27 -2.91 -11.92 -2.37
N GLY A 28 -2.71 -10.69 -2.84
CA GLY A 28 -2.62 -10.30 -4.23
C GLY A 28 -2.90 -8.81 -4.35
N ILE A 29 -2.68 -8.23 -5.53
CA ILE A 29 -3.12 -6.87 -5.82
C ILE A 29 -4.66 -6.88 -5.89
N CYS A 30 -5.29 -6.12 -5.00
CA CYS A 30 -6.73 -6.00 -4.88
C CYS A 30 -7.18 -4.60 -5.27
N ALA A 31 -8.45 -4.49 -5.68
CA ALA A 31 -9.10 -3.23 -5.99
C ALA A 31 -10.46 -3.15 -5.28
N ALA A 32 -10.79 -1.99 -4.72
CA ALA A 32 -12.05 -1.72 -4.04
C ALA A 32 -12.49 -0.27 -4.28
N PRO A 33 -13.75 0.10 -4.00
CA PRO A 33 -14.12 1.50 -3.87
C PRO A 33 -13.28 2.18 -2.77
N PRO A 34 -12.89 3.46 -2.92
CA PRO A 34 -12.08 4.15 -1.92
C PRO A 34 -12.70 4.12 -0.51
N GLY A 35 -11.87 3.77 0.48
CA GLY A 35 -12.28 3.64 1.87
C GLY A 35 -13.05 2.34 2.16
N LYS A 36 -13.05 1.38 1.22
CA LYS A 36 -13.67 0.06 1.39
C LYS A 36 -12.67 -1.09 1.39
N ALA A 37 -11.37 -0.80 1.31
CA ALA A 37 -10.33 -1.83 1.43
C ALA A 37 -10.36 -2.55 2.80
N MET A 38 -10.72 -1.85 3.87
CA MET A 38 -10.80 -2.39 5.23
C MET A 38 -12.13 -2.03 5.91
N PRO A 39 -12.59 -2.81 6.92
CA PRO A 39 -13.79 -2.50 7.71
C PRO A 39 -13.53 -1.39 8.74
N MET A 40 -12.61 -0.47 8.47
CA MET A 40 -12.23 0.64 9.32
C MET A 40 -12.05 1.89 8.46
N GLN A 41 -12.32 3.07 9.03
CA GLN A 41 -12.04 4.33 8.36
C GLN A 41 -10.53 4.60 8.33
N ALA A 42 -10.06 5.22 7.24
CA ALA A 42 -8.69 5.70 7.17
C ALA A 42 -8.45 6.75 8.27
N CYS A 43 -7.41 6.55 9.08
CA CYS A 43 -7.00 7.53 10.10
C CYS A 43 -6.29 8.74 9.49
N GLU A 44 -5.78 8.61 8.27
CA GLU A 44 -5.11 9.67 7.53
C GLU A 44 -5.31 9.47 6.01
N VAL A 45 -5.45 10.56 5.27
CA VAL A 45 -5.45 10.58 3.80
C VAL A 45 -4.37 11.55 3.33
N ILE A 46 -3.46 11.07 2.49
CA ILE A 46 -2.35 11.85 1.94
C ILE A 46 -2.62 12.08 0.45
N ASP A 47 -2.65 13.34 0.02
CA ASP A 47 -2.79 13.71 -1.38
C ASP A 47 -1.42 13.70 -2.09
N PHE A 48 -1.29 12.84 -3.10
CA PHE A 48 -0.10 12.73 -3.95
C PHE A 48 -0.19 13.55 -5.25
N GLY A 49 -1.30 14.26 -5.47
CA GLY A 49 -1.52 15.11 -6.64
C GLY A 49 -2.07 14.34 -7.84
N ARG A 50 -1.58 14.67 -9.04
CA ARG A 50 -2.13 14.18 -10.32
C ARG A 50 -1.09 13.37 -11.09
N SER A 51 -1.54 12.29 -11.71
CA SER A 51 -0.78 11.54 -12.70
C SER A 51 -1.29 11.82 -14.11
N MET A 52 -0.41 11.70 -15.11
CA MET A 52 -0.78 11.67 -16.53
C MET A 52 -1.03 10.25 -17.04
N ALA A 53 -0.83 9.23 -16.20
CA ALA A 53 -1.07 7.84 -16.55
C ALA A 53 -2.56 7.60 -16.84
N SER A 54 -2.85 6.86 -17.91
CA SER A 54 -4.17 6.36 -18.24
C SER A 54 -4.54 5.11 -17.43
N GLU A 55 -5.83 4.77 -17.37
CA GLU A 55 -6.32 3.52 -16.77
C GLU A 55 -5.63 2.28 -17.37
N ALA A 56 -5.41 2.27 -18.69
CA ALA A 56 -4.75 1.18 -19.39
C ALA A 56 -3.28 1.03 -18.98
N GLN A 57 -2.55 2.15 -18.84
CA GLN A 57 -1.15 2.11 -18.39
C GLN A 57 -1.06 1.63 -16.94
N LEU A 58 -1.96 2.06 -16.06
CA LEU A 58 -1.98 1.56 -14.69
C LEU A 58 -2.29 0.06 -14.67
N SER A 59 -3.28 -0.40 -15.44
CA SER A 59 -3.60 -1.82 -15.53
C SER A 59 -2.41 -2.67 -16.01
N ALA A 60 -1.67 -2.18 -17.01
CA ALA A 60 -0.47 -2.86 -17.52
C ALA A 60 0.62 -2.91 -16.44
N PHE A 61 0.88 -1.80 -15.76
CA PHE A 61 1.84 -1.73 -14.67
C PHE A 61 1.48 -2.68 -13.51
N LEU A 62 0.23 -2.68 -13.05
CA LEU A 62 -0.23 -3.59 -12.00
C LEU A 62 -0.07 -5.06 -12.40
N SER A 63 -0.33 -5.39 -13.66
CA SER A 63 -0.10 -6.75 -14.19
C SER A 63 1.39 -7.11 -14.16
N GLU A 64 2.26 -6.18 -14.56
CA GLU A 64 3.73 -6.36 -14.55
C GLU A 64 4.27 -6.64 -13.14
N ILE A 65 3.82 -5.88 -12.14
CA ILE A 65 4.30 -6.05 -10.76
C ILE A 65 3.59 -7.15 -9.97
N SER A 66 2.46 -7.67 -10.46
CA SER A 66 1.66 -8.69 -9.77
C SER A 66 2.45 -9.93 -9.31
N PRO A 67 3.48 -10.44 -10.03
CA PRO A 67 4.28 -11.57 -9.54
C PRO A 67 5.12 -11.25 -8.31
N LYS A 68 5.34 -9.97 -7.97
CA LYS A 68 5.98 -9.53 -6.71
C LYS A 68 5.00 -9.55 -5.53
N TYR A 69 3.72 -9.36 -5.81
CA TYR A 69 2.65 -9.14 -4.83
C TYR A 69 1.65 -10.28 -4.86
N THR A 70 2.05 -11.46 -4.37
CA THR A 70 1.22 -12.67 -4.27
C THR A 70 1.07 -13.10 -2.83
N ALA A 71 0.00 -13.84 -2.48
CA ALA A 71 -0.17 -14.37 -1.13
C ALA A 71 1.09 -15.07 -0.57
N ALA A 72 1.79 -15.85 -1.41
CA ALA A 72 3.00 -16.58 -1.03
C ALA A 72 4.22 -15.69 -0.79
N LYS A 73 4.21 -14.45 -1.29
CA LYS A 73 5.30 -13.48 -1.13
C LYS A 73 4.98 -12.39 -0.10
N TYR A 74 3.80 -12.44 0.54
CA TYR A 74 3.45 -11.46 1.55
C TYR A 74 4.36 -11.62 2.77
N ASP A 75 5.07 -10.56 3.11
CA ASP A 75 5.97 -10.50 4.26
C ASP A 75 5.72 -9.18 5.00
N LEU A 76 5.35 -9.30 6.28
CA LEU A 76 4.97 -8.13 7.09
C LEU A 76 6.07 -7.06 7.16
N LEU A 77 7.35 -7.43 7.01
CA LEU A 77 8.49 -6.54 7.21
C LEU A 77 9.12 -6.01 5.92
N HIS A 78 9.02 -6.77 4.82
CA HIS A 78 9.79 -6.53 3.60
C HIS A 78 8.95 -6.52 2.31
N ASN A 79 7.72 -7.02 2.34
CA ASN A 79 6.84 -7.04 1.18
C ASN A 79 5.38 -7.05 1.60
N ASN A 80 4.88 -5.90 2.03
CA ASN A 80 3.53 -5.72 2.55
C ASN A 80 2.77 -4.60 1.80
N CYS A 81 1.57 -4.27 2.29
CA CYS A 81 0.74 -3.22 1.72
C CYS A 81 1.41 -1.83 1.59
N ASN A 82 2.33 -1.48 2.51
CA ASN A 82 3.07 -0.23 2.46
C ASN A 82 4.12 -0.23 1.34
N ASP A 83 4.79 -1.35 1.10
CA ASP A 83 5.76 -1.49 0.00
C ASP A 83 5.06 -1.37 -1.36
N PHE A 84 3.93 -2.09 -1.53
CA PHE A 84 3.08 -1.98 -2.71
C PHE A 84 2.60 -0.54 -2.93
N SER A 85 2.08 0.10 -1.88
CA SER A 85 1.55 1.47 -1.98
C SER A 85 2.64 2.47 -2.34
N ASP A 86 3.86 2.29 -1.83
CA ASP A 86 5.02 3.14 -2.17
C ASP A 86 5.46 2.96 -3.63
N GLU A 87 5.54 1.71 -4.11
CA GLU A 87 5.87 1.45 -5.52
C GLU A 87 4.82 2.05 -6.46
N LEU A 88 3.54 1.90 -6.14
CA LEU A 88 2.43 2.45 -6.93
C LEU A 88 2.39 3.98 -6.89
N ALA A 89 2.53 4.61 -5.71
CA ALA A 89 2.54 6.06 -5.58
C ALA A 89 3.70 6.69 -6.37
N ARG A 90 4.90 6.07 -6.30
CA ARG A 90 6.08 6.52 -7.06
C ARG A 90 5.88 6.39 -8.56
N TRP A 91 5.30 5.30 -9.02
CA TRP A 91 5.02 5.11 -10.44
C TRP A 91 4.02 6.16 -10.95
N LEU A 92 2.97 6.46 -10.17
CA LEU A 92 1.95 7.44 -10.56
C LEU A 92 2.46 8.89 -10.54
N THR A 93 3.24 9.27 -9.53
CA THR A 93 3.48 10.69 -9.20
C THR A 93 4.96 11.06 -9.00
N GLY A 94 5.86 10.07 -8.97
CA GLY A 94 7.26 10.24 -8.58
C GLY A 94 7.48 10.38 -7.07
N ALA A 95 6.43 10.62 -6.29
CA ALA A 95 6.49 10.72 -4.83
C ALA A 95 6.13 9.39 -4.16
N GLY A 96 6.86 9.05 -3.09
CA GLY A 96 6.63 7.86 -2.29
C GLY A 96 5.99 8.14 -0.94
N LEU A 97 5.60 7.08 -0.24
CA LEU A 97 5.02 7.18 1.09
C LEU A 97 5.99 7.88 2.06
N PRO A 98 5.48 8.67 3.02
CA PRO A 98 6.28 9.21 4.11
C PRO A 98 7.05 8.09 4.84
N PRO A 99 8.33 8.30 5.20
CA PRO A 99 9.13 7.30 5.93
C PRO A 99 8.47 6.81 7.23
N ARG A 100 7.72 7.69 7.92
CA ARG A 100 6.96 7.35 9.13
C ARG A 100 5.84 6.33 8.94
N ILE A 101 5.51 5.97 7.70
CA ILE A 101 4.55 4.90 7.36
C ILE A 101 5.32 3.71 6.80
N LYS A 102 6.22 3.96 5.83
CA LYS A 102 6.98 2.92 5.15
C LYS A 102 7.89 2.12 6.09
N ASP A 103 8.55 2.78 7.03
CA ASP A 103 9.55 2.15 7.90
C ASP A 103 8.97 1.58 9.20
N VAL A 104 7.66 1.71 9.44
CA VAL A 104 7.01 1.29 10.69
C VAL A 104 7.21 -0.20 10.99
N PRO A 105 7.05 -1.14 10.04
CA PRO A 105 7.27 -2.56 10.34
C PRO A 105 8.70 -2.84 10.82
N ARG A 106 9.70 -2.17 10.24
CA ARG A 106 11.10 -2.31 10.63
C ARG A 106 11.37 -1.70 11.99
N GLN A 107 10.79 -0.53 12.27
CA GLN A 107 10.88 0.14 13.57
C GLN A 107 10.16 -0.64 14.67
N ALA A 108 9.04 -1.31 14.36
CA ALA A 108 8.30 -2.17 15.27
C ALA A 108 9.18 -3.32 15.76
N VAL A 109 9.84 -4.02 14.83
CA VAL A 109 10.69 -5.19 15.14
C VAL A 109 12.01 -4.81 15.79
N ALA A 110 12.56 -3.62 15.50
CA ALA A 110 13.78 -3.11 16.14
C ALA A 110 13.57 -2.65 17.59
N SER A 111 12.33 -2.53 18.05
CA SER A 111 12.03 -2.19 19.45
C SER A 111 12.28 -3.39 20.39
N PRO A 112 12.58 -3.15 21.68
CA PRO A 112 12.74 -4.22 22.67
C PRO A 112 11.54 -5.18 22.75
N GLN A 113 10.31 -4.69 22.50
CA GLN A 113 9.11 -5.52 22.41
C GLN A 113 9.00 -6.28 21.07
N GLY A 114 9.51 -5.70 19.98
CA GLY A 114 9.50 -6.30 18.64
C GLY A 114 10.42 -7.50 18.45
N HIS A 115 11.48 -7.60 19.27
CA HIS A 115 12.35 -8.78 19.32
C HIS A 115 11.59 -10.08 19.64
N MET A 116 10.51 -10.02 20.42
CA MET A 116 9.65 -11.18 20.68
C MET A 116 8.72 -11.52 19.51
N LEU A 117 8.28 -10.53 18.72
CA LEU A 117 7.41 -10.75 17.55
C LEU A 117 8.17 -11.34 16.36
N ARG A 118 9.48 -11.08 16.27
CA ARG A 118 10.37 -11.63 15.23
C ARG A 118 10.49 -13.16 15.28
N SER A 119 10.12 -13.78 16.39
CA SER A 119 10.09 -15.24 16.58
C SER A 119 8.74 -15.86 16.21
N MET A 120 7.72 -15.05 15.90
CA MET A 120 6.35 -15.49 15.58
C MET A 120 5.98 -15.35 14.10
N PHE A 121 6.84 -14.72 13.29
CA PHE A 121 6.69 -14.56 11.83
C PHE A 121 7.93 -15.09 11.11
#